data_AF-A0AA47MU72-F1
#
_entry.id   AF-A0AA47MU72-F1
#
_cell.length_a   1.000
_cell.length_b   1.000
_cell.length_c   1.000
_cell.angle_alpha   90.00
_cell.angle_beta   90.00
_cell.angle_gamma   90.00
#
_symmetry.space_group_name_H-M   'P 1'
#
loop_
_entity.id
_entity.type
_entity.pdbx_description
1 polymer ?
#
loop_
_entity_poly.entity_id
_entity_poly.type
_entity_poly.pdbx_seq_one_letter_code
_entity_poly.pdbx_strand_id
1 'polypeptide(L)'
;MTYSIHYTANQRYEHPQKEHFVDRHRSSLIQRISSVAAILDQLLDHKVVSQEQYDTILTKATRQDQVRELYSGALRSSGTRGKDIFLSVLEELEPFLIEDLRGQEEHFVDRHRSSLIQRINLMAAILDQLLCHKVVSQEQYDTILAKATRQDQVRELYRGALRSSGTRGKDIFLSVLEELEPFLIEDLRGQEEHFVDRHRSSLIQRINLMAAILDQLLCHKVVSQEQYDTILAKATRQNQVRELYRGPLRSSGTRGKDIFLSVLEELEPFLIEDLRGQEEHFVNRHRSSLIQRISSVAAILDQLLDQKVVSQEQYDTILAKATRQDQVRELYSGALRSSGTRGKDIFLSVLEELEPFLIEDLKQG
;
A
#
# COMPACT_ATOMS: atom_id res chain seq x y z
N MET A 1 -20.74 5.33 -55.29
CA MET A 1 -20.88 4.27 -54.27
C MET A 1 -20.01 4.67 -53.09
N THR A 2 -20.64 5.24 -52.07
CA THR A 2 -20.05 5.62 -50.80
C THR A 2 -19.90 4.38 -49.92
N TYR A 3 -18.68 4.05 -49.51
CA TYR A 3 -18.45 3.09 -48.43
C TYR A 3 -18.13 3.85 -47.14
N SER A 4 -19.12 3.88 -46.25
CA SER A 4 -19.02 4.32 -44.86
C SER A 4 -18.02 3.46 -44.11
N ILE A 5 -17.04 4.08 -43.46
CA ILE A 5 -16.20 3.43 -42.46
C ILE A 5 -16.72 3.86 -41.09
N HIS A 6 -17.52 2.99 -40.46
CA HIS A 6 -17.87 3.14 -39.05
C HIS A 6 -16.64 2.78 -38.21
N TYR A 7 -15.99 3.80 -37.65
CA TYR A 7 -15.02 3.64 -36.56
C TYR A 7 -15.80 3.54 -35.24
N THR A 8 -15.92 2.33 -34.71
CA THR A 8 -16.34 2.08 -33.33
C THR A 8 -15.51 0.95 -32.76
N ALA A 9 -14.65 1.26 -31.78
CA ALA A 9 -14.38 0.47 -30.57
C ALA A 9 -13.10 1.00 -29.91
N ASN A 10 -13.25 2.10 -29.19
CA ASN A 10 -12.26 2.55 -28.22
C ASN A 10 -12.41 1.65 -26.98
N GLN A 11 -11.79 0.47 -26.99
CA GLN A 11 -11.63 -0.32 -25.77
C GLN A 11 -10.49 0.32 -24.97
N ARG A 12 -10.90 1.13 -23.99
CA ARG A 12 -10.00 1.67 -22.96
C ARG A 12 -9.45 0.48 -22.17
N TYR A 13 -8.14 0.32 -22.22
CA TYR A 13 -7.42 -0.61 -21.36
C TYR A 13 -7.57 -0.16 -19.90
N GLU A 14 -8.34 -0.92 -19.12
CA GLU A 14 -8.36 -0.78 -17.67
C GLU A 14 -7.02 -1.32 -17.12
N HIS A 15 -6.20 -0.39 -16.63
CA HIS A 15 -4.99 -0.70 -15.87
C HIS A 15 -5.37 -1.46 -14.59
N PRO A 16 -4.55 -2.41 -14.10
CA PRO A 16 -4.71 -2.96 -12.76
C PRO A 16 -4.54 -1.82 -11.77
N GLN A 17 -5.64 -1.43 -11.13
CA GLN A 17 -5.67 -0.24 -10.31
C GLN A 17 -4.91 -0.46 -9.02
N LYS A 18 -3.83 0.32 -8.89
CA LYS A 18 -3.30 0.82 -7.63
C LYS A 18 -4.45 0.93 -6.61
N GLU A 19 -4.36 0.16 -5.52
CA GLU A 19 -5.36 0.17 -4.44
C GLU A 19 -5.69 1.62 -4.05
N HIS A 20 -6.98 1.98 -4.16
CA HIS A 20 -7.45 3.35 -4.01
C HIS A 20 -7.31 3.82 -2.56
N PHE A 21 -7.01 5.09 -2.32
CA PHE A 21 -6.83 5.67 -0.97
C PHE A 21 -7.96 5.28 0.00
N VAL A 22 -9.20 5.36 -0.50
CA VAL A 22 -10.43 4.95 0.17
C VAL A 22 -10.43 3.47 0.57
N ASP A 23 -9.96 2.57 -0.29
CA ASP A 23 -9.91 1.13 0.01
C ASP A 23 -8.81 0.82 1.02
N ARG A 24 -7.65 1.48 0.90
CA ARG A 24 -6.50 1.31 1.80
C ARG A 24 -6.82 1.77 3.23
N HIS A 25 -7.50 2.90 3.37
CA HIS A 25 -7.90 3.43 4.68
C HIS A 25 -9.30 3.02 5.11
N ARG A 26 -9.87 1.98 4.50
CA ARG A 26 -11.25 1.53 4.74
C ARG A 26 -11.56 1.33 6.23
N SER A 27 -10.68 0.67 6.97
CA SER A 27 -10.84 0.41 8.41
C SER A 27 -10.91 1.70 9.22
N SER A 28 -10.00 2.64 8.96
CA SER A 28 -9.96 3.92 9.66
C SER A 28 -11.10 4.85 9.27
N LEU A 29 -11.53 4.83 8.00
CA LEU A 29 -12.70 5.56 7.51
C LEU A 29 -13.99 5.01 8.12
N ILE A 30 -14.17 3.68 8.17
CA ILE A 30 -15.34 3.05 8.82
C ILE A 30 -15.45 3.46 10.30
N GLN A 31 -14.33 3.54 11.01
CA GLN A 31 -14.35 3.83 12.45
C GLN A 31 -14.54 5.31 12.79
N ARG A 32 -14.09 6.21 11.92
CA ARG A 32 -13.93 7.63 12.26
C ARG A 32 -14.86 8.57 11.51
N ILE A 33 -15.53 8.12 10.45
CA ILE A 33 -16.53 8.94 9.77
C ILE A 33 -17.66 9.28 10.76
N SER A 34 -17.85 10.57 10.96
CA SER A 34 -18.84 11.12 11.86
C SER A 34 -20.15 11.43 11.15
N SER A 35 -20.09 11.90 9.90
CA SER A 35 -21.23 12.49 9.18
C SER A 35 -21.67 11.67 7.97
N VAL A 36 -22.04 10.39 8.19
CA VAL A 36 -22.45 9.47 7.11
C VAL A 36 -23.65 9.98 6.31
N ALA A 37 -24.64 10.60 6.96
CA ALA A 37 -25.83 11.14 6.28
C ALA A 37 -25.48 12.26 5.29
N ALA A 38 -24.65 13.22 5.70
CA ALA A 38 -24.22 14.33 4.83
C ALA A 38 -23.36 13.84 3.64
N ILE A 39 -22.52 12.83 3.88
CA ILE A 39 -21.74 12.19 2.83
C ILE A 39 -22.67 11.46 1.85
N LEU A 40 -23.66 10.72 2.35
CA LEU A 40 -24.65 10.03 1.51
C LEU A 40 -25.48 11.01 0.66
N ASP A 41 -25.86 12.17 1.21
CA ASP A 41 -26.59 13.22 0.48
C ASP A 41 -25.77 13.73 -0.71
N GLN A 42 -24.49 14.05 -0.49
CA GLN A 42 -23.61 14.47 -1.58
C GLN A 42 -23.35 13.34 -2.59
N LEU A 43 -23.21 12.10 -2.14
CA LEU A 43 -23.03 10.94 -3.03
C LEU A 43 -24.29 10.65 -3.86
N LEU A 44 -25.48 10.91 -3.32
CA LEU A 44 -26.75 10.83 -4.03
C LEU A 44 -26.86 11.93 -5.09
N ASP A 45 -26.50 13.17 -4.74
CA ASP A 45 -26.46 14.31 -5.67
C ASP A 45 -25.48 14.07 -6.83
N HIS A 46 -24.33 13.47 -6.54
CA HIS A 46 -23.34 13.08 -7.55
C HIS A 46 -23.68 11.77 -8.30
N LYS A 47 -24.84 11.15 -8.04
CA LYS A 47 -25.32 9.89 -8.64
C LYS A 47 -24.36 8.71 -8.45
N VAL A 48 -23.57 8.73 -7.38
CA VAL A 48 -22.69 7.61 -6.99
C VAL A 48 -23.48 6.52 -6.27
N VAL A 49 -24.51 6.92 -5.52
CA VAL A 49 -25.42 6.05 -4.75
C VAL A 49 -26.82 6.19 -5.35
N SER A 50 -27.56 5.08 -5.50
CA SER A 50 -28.97 5.13 -5.89
C SER A 50 -29.87 5.44 -4.69
N GLN A 51 -31.09 5.95 -4.92
CA GLN A 51 -32.05 6.20 -3.83
C GLN A 51 -32.32 4.94 -2.99
N GLU A 52 -32.43 3.77 -3.63
CA GLU A 52 -32.61 2.49 -2.95
C GLU A 52 -31.41 2.13 -2.06
N GLN A 53 -30.18 2.40 -2.52
CA GLN A 53 -28.97 2.18 -1.74
C GLN A 53 -28.86 3.19 -0.59
N TYR A 54 -29.21 4.45 -0.82
CA TYR A 54 -29.26 5.50 0.20
C TYR A 54 -30.18 5.11 1.36
N ASP A 55 -31.41 4.67 1.05
CA ASP A 55 -32.39 4.24 2.06
C ASP A 55 -31.95 2.94 2.77
N THR A 56 -31.34 2.01 2.03
CA THR A 56 -30.79 0.76 2.60
C THR A 56 -29.62 1.01 3.53
N ILE A 57 -28.79 2.02 3.25
CA ILE A 57 -27.67 2.38 4.10
C ILE A 57 -28.21 3.08 5.36
N LEU A 58 -29.13 4.03 5.24
CA LEU A 58 -29.71 4.74 6.39
C LEU A 58 -30.43 3.84 7.39
N THR A 59 -31.03 2.74 6.92
CA THR A 59 -31.76 1.78 7.77
C THR A 59 -30.84 0.93 8.66
N LYS A 60 -29.51 1.01 8.51
CA LYS A 60 -28.55 0.30 9.37
C LYS A 60 -28.44 0.93 10.77
N ALA A 61 -28.29 0.08 11.77
CA ALA A 61 -28.37 0.45 13.19
C ALA A 61 -27.19 1.30 13.70
N THR A 62 -26.00 1.16 13.09
CA THR A 62 -24.80 1.89 13.52
C THR A 62 -24.13 2.58 12.33
N ARG A 63 -23.50 3.74 12.57
CA ARG A 63 -22.74 4.48 11.54
C ARG A 63 -21.66 3.63 10.88
N GLN A 64 -21.03 2.74 11.63
CA GLN A 64 -20.01 1.83 11.11
C GLN A 64 -20.61 0.85 10.11
N ASP A 65 -21.78 0.31 10.40
CA ASP A 65 -22.49 -0.59 9.49
C ASP A 65 -23.03 0.14 8.26
N GLN A 66 -23.42 1.41 8.42
CA GLN A 66 -23.77 2.29 7.30
C GLN A 66 -22.59 2.45 6.33
N VAL A 67 -21.40 2.81 6.85
CA VAL A 67 -20.19 2.96 6.02
C VAL A 67 -19.78 1.60 5.44
N ARG A 68 -19.83 0.50 6.18
CA ARG A 68 -19.53 -0.84 5.64
C ARG A 68 -20.42 -1.19 4.45
N GLU A 69 -21.72 -0.94 4.56
CA GLU A 69 -22.69 -1.17 3.49
C GLU A 69 -22.43 -0.26 2.29
N LEU A 70 -22.06 1.00 2.54
CA LEU A 70 -21.63 1.93 1.48
C LEU A 70 -20.42 1.38 0.71
N TYR A 71 -19.44 0.79 1.41
CA TYR A 71 -18.27 0.16 0.80
C TYR A 71 -18.61 -1.12 0.02
N SER A 72 -19.42 -2.01 0.59
CA SER A 72 -19.74 -3.31 -0.04
C SER A 72 -20.73 -3.20 -1.19
N GLY A 73 -21.63 -2.21 -1.14
CA GLY A 73 -22.65 -1.94 -2.14
C GLY A 73 -22.23 -0.85 -3.13
N ALA A 74 -22.45 0.41 -2.74
CA ALA A 74 -22.35 1.54 -3.64
C ALA A 74 -20.93 1.75 -4.19
N LEU A 75 -19.91 1.84 -3.33
CA LEU A 75 -18.52 2.11 -3.76
C LEU A 75 -17.90 0.95 -4.54
N ARG A 76 -18.34 -0.28 -4.28
CA ARG A 76 -17.98 -1.46 -5.09
C ARG A 76 -18.62 -1.40 -6.48
N SER A 77 -19.88 -0.97 -6.56
CA SER A 77 -20.63 -0.89 -7.82
C SER A 77 -20.25 0.32 -8.70
N SER A 78 -19.83 1.43 -8.08
CA SER A 78 -19.48 2.68 -8.77
C SER A 78 -18.05 2.69 -9.35
N GLY A 79 -17.24 1.69 -9.01
CA GLY A 79 -15.83 1.60 -9.39
C GLY A 79 -15.01 2.81 -8.89
N THR A 80 -13.86 3.02 -9.52
CA THR A 80 -12.86 4.05 -9.17
C THR A 80 -13.41 5.46 -9.19
N ARG A 81 -14.22 5.78 -10.19
CA ARG A 81 -14.83 7.10 -10.33
C ARG A 81 -15.73 7.44 -9.13
N GLY A 82 -16.46 6.46 -8.60
CA GLY A 82 -17.25 6.69 -7.39
C GLY A 82 -16.39 6.80 -6.14
N LYS A 83 -15.23 6.12 -6.09
CA LYS A 83 -14.26 6.26 -5.00
C LYS A 83 -13.55 7.62 -5.03
N ASP A 84 -13.24 8.16 -6.22
CA ASP A 84 -12.69 9.50 -6.38
C ASP A 84 -13.68 10.58 -5.89
N ILE A 85 -14.96 10.43 -6.25
CA ILE A 85 -16.03 11.33 -5.78
C ILE A 85 -16.23 11.19 -4.28
N PHE A 86 -16.18 9.97 -3.74
CA PHE A 86 -16.26 9.76 -2.29
C PHE A 86 -15.08 10.41 -1.56
N LEU A 87 -13.88 10.34 -2.12
CA LEU A 87 -12.71 11.02 -1.58
C LEU A 87 -12.88 12.54 -1.61
N SER A 88 -13.38 13.12 -2.71
CA SER A 88 -13.63 14.57 -2.77
C SER A 88 -14.69 15.02 -1.76
N VAL A 89 -15.77 14.23 -1.59
CA VAL A 89 -16.80 14.50 -0.58
C VAL A 89 -16.22 14.43 0.84
N LEU A 90 -15.35 13.46 1.12
CA LEU A 90 -14.66 13.37 2.41
C LEU A 90 -13.68 14.52 2.64
N GLU A 91 -13.01 15.01 1.60
CA GLU A 91 -12.14 16.18 1.67
C GLU A 91 -12.92 17.48 1.97
N GLU A 92 -14.16 17.58 1.50
CA GLU A 92 -15.04 18.72 1.78
C GLU A 92 -15.67 18.64 3.18
N LEU A 93 -16.19 17.47 3.56
CA LEU A 93 -16.97 17.32 4.79
C LEU A 93 -16.13 16.96 6.02
N GLU A 94 -15.04 16.20 5.83
CA GLU A 94 -14.17 15.71 6.90
C GLU A 94 -12.67 15.92 6.59
N PRO A 95 -12.23 17.17 6.31
CA PRO A 95 -10.86 17.47 5.90
C PRO A 95 -9.82 17.01 6.95
N PHE A 96 -10.12 17.16 8.24
CA PHE A 96 -9.23 16.73 9.33
C PHE A 96 -9.06 15.21 9.41
N LEU A 97 -10.08 14.44 9.04
CA LEU A 97 -9.98 12.99 9.01
C LEU A 97 -9.07 12.55 7.87
N ILE A 98 -9.27 13.12 6.68
CA ILE A 98 -8.41 12.84 5.53
C ILE A 98 -6.98 13.28 5.79
N GLU A 99 -6.78 14.45 6.40
CA GLU A 99 -5.44 14.95 6.74
C GLU A 99 -4.71 14.02 7.71
N ASP A 100 -5.40 13.52 8.74
CA ASP A 100 -4.82 12.59 9.72
C ASP A 100 -4.56 11.20 9.13
N LEU A 101 -5.45 10.70 8.25
CA LEU A 101 -5.25 9.45 7.53
C LEU A 101 -4.07 9.53 6.55
N ARG A 102 -3.96 10.64 5.81
CA ARG A 102 -2.79 10.93 4.97
C ARG A 102 -1.52 11.12 5.81
N GLY A 103 -1.64 11.56 7.06
CA GLY A 103 -0.53 11.81 7.98
C GLY A 103 0.03 10.55 8.65
N GLN A 104 -0.73 9.46 8.65
CA GLN A 104 -0.29 8.15 9.14
C GLN A 104 0.63 7.40 8.16
N GLU A 105 0.68 7.82 6.90
CA GLU A 105 1.59 7.28 5.90
C GLU A 105 2.81 8.20 5.70
N GLU A 106 3.98 7.60 5.56
CA GLU A 106 5.15 8.34 5.07
C GLU A 106 4.87 8.77 3.63
N HIS A 107 4.55 10.06 3.45
CA HIS A 107 4.15 10.63 2.17
C HIS A 107 5.22 10.37 1.09
N PHE A 108 4.83 10.08 -0.15
CA PHE A 108 5.75 9.77 -1.27
C PHE A 108 6.89 10.79 -1.38
N VAL A 109 6.55 12.08 -1.27
CA VAL A 109 7.46 13.22 -1.23
C VAL A 109 8.49 13.12 -0.09
N ASP A 110 8.08 12.72 1.12
CA ASP A 110 8.99 12.58 2.26
C ASP A 110 9.91 11.36 2.11
N ARG A 111 9.36 10.24 1.61
CA ARG A 111 10.10 9.00 1.36
C ARG A 111 11.18 9.20 0.29
N HIS A 112 10.84 9.87 -0.81
CA HIS A 112 11.76 10.15 -1.93
C HIS A 112 12.48 11.48 -1.79
N ARG A 113 12.52 12.06 -0.58
CA ARG A 113 13.08 13.40 -0.32
C ARG A 113 14.50 13.57 -0.84
N SER A 114 15.38 12.59 -0.64
CA SER A 114 16.77 12.65 -1.10
C SER A 114 16.87 12.70 -2.63
N SER A 115 16.11 11.86 -3.32
CA SER A 115 16.08 11.79 -4.77
C SER A 115 15.43 13.04 -5.38
N LEU A 116 14.36 13.56 -4.79
CA LEU A 116 13.72 14.82 -5.19
C LEU A 116 14.67 16.01 -5.01
N ILE A 117 15.37 16.12 -3.87
CA ILE A 117 16.37 17.18 -3.63
C ILE A 117 17.47 17.17 -4.70
N GLN A 118 17.90 16.00 -5.15
CA GLN A 118 18.99 15.90 -6.12
C GLN A 118 18.56 16.13 -7.57
N ARG A 119 17.31 15.81 -7.91
CA ARG A 119 16.88 15.67 -9.30
C ARG A 119 15.89 16.72 -9.78
N ILE A 120 15.23 17.44 -8.86
CA ILE A 120 14.36 18.56 -9.23
C ILE A 120 15.17 19.61 -9.99
N ASN A 121 14.72 19.92 -11.20
CA ASN A 121 15.38 20.88 -12.06
C ASN A 121 14.57 22.17 -12.19
N LEU A 122 13.24 22.06 -12.21
CA LEU A 122 12.31 23.16 -12.44
C LEU A 122 11.83 23.88 -11.16
N MET A 123 12.75 24.20 -10.25
CA MET A 123 12.40 24.76 -8.93
C MET A 123 11.56 26.05 -9.01
N ALA A 124 11.87 26.97 -9.92
CA ALA A 124 11.13 28.22 -10.07
C ALA A 124 9.68 27.98 -10.51
N ALA A 125 9.47 27.13 -11.52
CA ALA A 125 8.13 26.79 -12.01
C ALA A 125 7.31 26.03 -10.96
N ILE A 126 7.96 25.14 -10.20
CA ILE A 126 7.31 24.43 -9.09
C ILE A 126 6.89 25.42 -8.00
N LEU A 127 7.77 26.36 -7.61
CA LEU A 127 7.44 27.39 -6.62
C LEU A 127 6.30 28.29 -7.07
N ASP A 128 6.25 28.66 -8.36
CA ASP A 128 5.18 29.48 -8.93
C ASP A 128 3.83 28.78 -8.80
N GLN A 129 3.77 27.49 -9.14
CA GLN A 129 2.55 26.71 -8.98
C GLN A 129 2.19 26.51 -7.50
N LEU A 130 3.16 26.25 -6.63
CA LEU A 130 2.91 26.14 -5.19
C LEU A 130 2.42 27.45 -4.55
N LEU A 131 2.87 28.60 -5.04
CA LEU A 131 2.39 29.92 -4.64
C LEU A 131 0.95 30.13 -5.13
N CYS A 132 0.65 29.79 -6.39
CA CYS A 132 -0.70 29.84 -6.95
C CYS A 132 -1.69 28.97 -6.16
N HIS A 133 -1.26 27.78 -5.71
CA HIS A 133 -2.07 26.89 -4.89
C HIS A 133 -2.06 27.24 -3.39
N LYS A 134 -1.45 28.36 -2.99
CA LYS A 134 -1.34 28.83 -1.59
C LYS A 134 -0.67 27.84 -0.64
N VAL A 135 0.20 26.97 -1.16
CA VAL A 135 1.03 26.05 -0.36
C VAL A 135 2.23 26.78 0.25
N VAL A 136 2.74 27.77 -0.48
CA VAL A 136 3.90 28.59 -0.10
C VAL A 136 3.43 30.05 0.00
N SER A 137 3.83 30.78 1.05
CA SER A 137 3.58 32.22 1.13
C SER A 137 4.58 33.02 0.29
N GLN A 138 4.28 34.28 -0.07
CA GLN A 138 5.22 35.13 -0.80
C GLN A 138 6.57 35.27 -0.09
N GLU A 139 6.55 35.42 1.25
CA GLU A 139 7.77 35.48 2.06
C GLU A 139 8.58 34.17 2.01
N GLN A 140 7.91 33.02 2.02
CA GLN A 140 8.56 31.72 1.88
C GLN A 140 9.10 31.53 0.47
N TYR A 141 8.38 31.95 -0.57
CA TYR A 141 8.80 31.91 -1.96
C TYR A 141 10.12 32.66 -2.16
N ASP A 142 10.18 33.91 -1.68
CA ASP A 142 11.38 34.75 -1.79
C ASP A 142 12.54 34.18 -0.96
N THR A 143 12.24 33.66 0.23
CA THR A 143 13.25 33.02 1.11
C THR A 143 13.83 31.75 0.48
N ILE A 144 13.02 30.97 -0.21
CA ILE A 144 13.45 29.76 -0.91
C ILE A 144 14.30 30.16 -2.11
N LEU A 145 13.84 31.08 -2.97
CA LEU A 145 14.61 31.53 -4.14
C LEU A 145 15.95 32.17 -3.78
N ALA A 146 16.03 32.86 -2.64
CA ALA A 146 17.26 33.48 -2.17
C ALA A 146 18.38 32.47 -1.81
N LYS A 147 18.10 31.16 -1.77
CA LYS A 147 19.12 30.15 -1.50
C LYS A 147 20.05 29.96 -2.71
N ALA A 148 21.34 29.78 -2.41
CA ALA A 148 22.41 29.77 -3.41
C ALA A 148 22.37 28.58 -4.39
N THR A 149 21.82 27.43 -3.98
CA THR A 149 21.77 26.23 -4.82
C THR A 149 20.36 25.67 -4.88
N ARG A 150 19.98 25.07 -6.02
CA ARG A 150 18.67 24.39 -6.19
C ARG A 150 18.40 23.33 -5.14
N GLN A 151 19.44 22.59 -4.72
CA GLN A 151 19.29 21.60 -3.66
C GLN A 151 18.93 22.24 -2.31
N ASP A 152 19.52 23.40 -2.01
CA ASP A 152 19.19 24.15 -0.80
C ASP A 152 17.80 24.79 -0.90
N GLN A 153 17.40 25.25 -2.08
CA GLN A 153 16.03 25.70 -2.35
C GLN A 153 15.02 24.59 -2.03
N VAL A 154 15.22 23.38 -2.57
CA VAL A 154 14.34 22.24 -2.27
C VAL A 154 14.40 21.88 -0.79
N ARG A 155 15.58 21.81 -0.16
CA ARG A 155 15.68 21.50 1.29
C ARG A 155 14.90 22.48 2.15
N GLU A 156 14.92 23.76 1.80
CA GLU A 156 14.23 24.82 2.53
C GLU A 156 12.73 24.82 2.24
N LEU A 157 12.31 24.45 1.01
CA LEU A 157 10.91 24.12 0.71
C LEU A 157 10.41 22.99 1.62
N TYR A 158 11.20 21.93 1.81
CA TYR A 158 10.84 20.83 2.72
C TYR A 158 10.79 21.26 4.19
N ARG A 159 11.77 22.04 4.67
CA ARG A 159 11.85 22.45 6.07
C ARG A 159 10.79 23.49 6.47
N GLY A 160 10.49 24.40 5.55
CA GLY A 160 9.52 25.48 5.74
C GLY A 160 8.16 25.05 5.24
N ALA A 161 7.91 25.28 3.95
CA ALA A 161 6.57 25.22 3.36
C ALA A 161 5.92 23.83 3.44
N LEU A 162 6.59 22.74 3.06
CA LEU A 162 6.01 21.39 3.07
C LEU A 162 5.82 20.83 4.49
N ARG A 163 6.60 21.32 5.46
CA ARG A 163 6.38 20.99 6.87
C ARG A 163 5.20 21.75 7.46
N SER A 164 5.01 23.01 7.08
CA SER A 164 3.91 23.85 7.56
C SER A 164 2.58 23.59 6.85
N SER A 165 2.61 23.12 5.61
CA SER A 165 1.41 22.89 4.78
C SER A 165 0.80 21.49 4.91
N GLY A 166 1.36 20.64 5.78
CA GLY A 166 0.83 19.32 6.08
C GLY A 166 0.84 18.38 4.87
N THR A 167 -0.04 17.38 4.88
CA THR A 167 -0.16 16.39 3.80
C THR A 167 -0.76 16.99 2.54
N ARG A 168 -1.75 17.88 2.68
CA ARG A 168 -2.36 18.61 1.56
C ARG A 168 -1.33 19.40 0.73
N GLY A 169 -0.39 20.08 1.37
CA GLY A 169 0.67 20.79 0.65
C GLY A 169 1.63 19.84 -0.08
N LYS A 170 1.86 18.64 0.46
CA LYS A 170 2.67 17.61 -0.18
C LYS A 170 1.95 16.93 -1.35
N ASP A 171 0.63 16.75 -1.26
CA ASP A 171 -0.19 16.25 -2.37
C ASP A 171 -0.18 17.22 -3.55
N ILE A 172 -0.36 18.52 -3.27
CA ILE A 172 -0.26 19.57 -4.29
C ILE A 172 1.16 19.61 -4.87
N PHE A 173 2.19 19.48 -4.04
CA PHE A 173 3.56 19.39 -4.54
C PHE A 173 3.77 18.17 -5.44
N LEU A 174 3.17 17.02 -5.10
CA LEU A 174 3.23 15.83 -5.93
C LEU A 174 2.49 16.03 -7.26
N SER A 175 1.30 16.64 -7.26
CA SER A 175 0.57 16.93 -8.49
C SER A 175 1.33 17.91 -9.39
N VAL A 176 1.93 18.95 -8.81
CA VAL A 176 2.79 19.91 -9.52
C VAL A 176 4.02 19.20 -10.13
N LEU A 177 4.64 18.26 -9.39
CA LEU A 177 5.74 17.46 -9.92
C LEU A 177 5.30 16.50 -11.02
N GLU A 178 4.10 15.95 -10.95
CA GLU A 178 3.53 15.10 -12.01
C GLU A 178 3.24 15.90 -13.28
N GLU A 179 2.84 17.16 -13.16
CA GLU A 179 2.61 18.05 -14.30
C GLU A 179 3.92 18.54 -14.93
N LEU A 180 4.88 18.97 -14.10
CA LEU A 180 6.10 19.63 -14.57
C LEU A 180 7.25 18.65 -14.87
N GLU A 181 7.38 17.58 -14.09
CA GLU A 181 8.45 16.59 -14.21
C GLU A 181 7.89 15.14 -14.16
N PRO A 182 6.96 14.74 -15.07
CA PRO A 182 6.32 13.43 -15.06
C PRO A 182 7.33 12.27 -15.13
N PHE A 183 8.39 12.42 -15.93
CA PHE A 183 9.47 11.43 -16.04
C PHE A 183 10.25 11.25 -14.73
N LEU A 184 10.39 12.31 -13.92
CA LEU A 184 11.02 12.20 -12.61
C LEU A 184 10.13 11.39 -11.67
N ILE A 185 8.83 11.67 -11.63
CA ILE A 185 7.89 10.93 -10.80
C ILE A 185 7.76 9.48 -11.25
N GLU A 186 7.70 9.21 -12.56
CA GLU A 186 7.65 7.86 -13.10
C GLU A 186 8.91 7.06 -12.75
N ASP A 187 10.09 7.67 -12.84
CA ASP A 187 11.33 7.02 -12.44
C ASP A 187 11.45 6.84 -10.92
N LEU A 188 11.01 7.81 -10.11
CA LEU A 188 10.98 7.67 -8.65
C LEU A 188 9.97 6.62 -8.19
N ARG A 189 8.82 6.51 -8.87
CA ARG A 189 7.87 5.40 -8.71
C ARG A 189 8.49 4.08 -9.16
N GLY A 190 9.33 4.09 -10.20
CA GLY A 190 10.12 2.93 -10.64
C GLY A 190 11.29 2.56 -9.73
N GLN A 191 11.75 3.48 -8.88
CA GLN A 191 12.73 3.25 -7.82
C GLN A 191 12.11 2.68 -6.55
N GLU A 192 10.78 2.72 -6.40
CA GLU A 192 10.11 1.86 -5.44
C GLU A 192 10.35 0.43 -5.90
N GLU A 193 11.11 -0.32 -5.10
CA GLU A 193 11.39 -1.73 -5.36
C GLU A 193 10.05 -2.44 -5.62
N HIS A 194 9.82 -2.77 -6.89
CA HIS A 194 8.56 -3.32 -7.36
C HIS A 194 8.24 -4.56 -6.53
N PHE A 195 6.97 -4.82 -6.20
CA PHE A 195 6.55 -5.95 -5.34
C PHE A 195 7.26 -7.27 -5.73
N VAL A 196 7.28 -7.53 -7.03
CA VAL A 196 7.98 -8.65 -7.67
C VAL A 196 9.49 -8.69 -7.38
N ASP A 197 10.18 -7.56 -7.39
CA ASP A 197 11.62 -7.49 -7.07
C ASP A 197 11.89 -7.62 -5.57
N ARG A 198 11.03 -7.02 -4.74
CA ARG A 198 11.11 -7.11 -3.28
C ARG A 198 10.91 -8.54 -2.79
N HIS A 199 9.94 -9.25 -3.36
CA HIS A 199 9.64 -10.65 -3.03
C HIS A 199 10.38 -11.65 -3.94
N ARG A 200 11.44 -11.21 -4.64
CA ARG A 200 12.17 -12.02 -5.62
C ARG A 200 12.62 -13.38 -5.07
N SER A 201 13.15 -13.42 -3.85
CA SER A 201 13.60 -14.66 -3.22
C SER A 201 12.45 -15.65 -2.99
N SER A 202 11.33 -15.16 -2.46
CA SER A 202 10.13 -15.97 -2.21
C SER A 202 9.47 -16.44 -3.51
N LEU A 203 9.39 -15.57 -4.52
CA LEU A 203 8.87 -15.90 -5.85
C LEU A 203 9.75 -16.94 -6.56
N ILE A 204 11.07 -16.81 -6.52
CA ILE A 204 11.99 -17.81 -7.08
C ILE A 204 11.79 -19.20 -6.45
N GLN A 205 11.49 -19.27 -5.16
CA GLN A 205 11.36 -20.54 -4.44
C GLN A 205 9.98 -21.18 -4.60
N ARG A 206 8.92 -20.38 -4.76
CA ARG A 206 7.53 -20.84 -4.61
C ARG A 206 6.74 -20.89 -5.91
N ILE A 207 7.19 -20.21 -6.96
CA ILE A 207 6.52 -20.29 -8.26
C ILE A 207 6.58 -21.72 -8.79
N ASN A 208 5.40 -22.29 -9.06
CA ASN A 208 5.26 -23.64 -9.58
C ASN A 208 4.83 -23.64 -11.05
N LEU A 209 4.06 -22.64 -11.48
CA LEU A 209 3.43 -22.58 -12.81
C LEU A 209 4.27 -21.83 -13.86
N MET A 210 5.58 -22.08 -13.93
CA MET A 210 6.48 -21.32 -14.81
C MET A 210 6.12 -21.37 -16.31
N ALA A 211 5.66 -22.51 -16.83
CA ALA A 211 5.27 -22.62 -18.24
C ALA A 211 4.05 -21.74 -18.57
N ALA A 212 3.01 -21.83 -17.73
CA ALA A 212 1.79 -21.02 -17.89
C ALA A 212 2.06 -19.51 -17.71
N ILE A 213 2.94 -19.15 -16.78
CA ILE A 213 3.36 -17.76 -16.59
C ILE A 213 4.11 -17.26 -17.82
N LEU A 214 5.06 -18.04 -18.37
CA LEU A 214 5.79 -17.66 -19.57
C LEU A 214 4.88 -17.54 -20.80
N ASP A 215 3.87 -18.39 -20.93
CA ASP A 215 2.88 -18.32 -22.03
C ASP A 215 2.11 -17.00 -21.98
N GLN A 216 1.63 -16.62 -20.79
CA GLN A 216 0.94 -15.34 -20.58
C GLN A 216 1.88 -14.14 -20.83
N LEU A 217 3.13 -14.21 -20.34
CA LEU A 217 4.12 -13.16 -20.58
C LEU A 217 4.51 -13.02 -22.06
N LEU A 218 4.49 -14.12 -22.83
CA LEU A 218 4.69 -14.12 -24.28
C LEU A 218 3.49 -13.49 -24.99
N CYS A 219 2.26 -13.84 -24.59
CA CYS A 219 1.02 -13.23 -25.10
C CYS A 219 0.98 -11.71 -24.86
N HIS A 220 1.44 -11.26 -23.71
CA HIS A 220 1.53 -9.83 -23.37
C HIS A 220 2.77 -9.12 -23.94
N LYS A 221 3.60 -9.80 -24.75
CA LYS A 221 4.84 -9.28 -25.35
C LYS A 221 5.88 -8.77 -24.35
N VAL A 222 5.88 -9.32 -23.13
CA VAL A 222 6.91 -9.04 -22.10
C VAL A 222 8.16 -9.87 -22.36
N VAL A 223 7.99 -11.06 -22.92
CA VAL A 223 9.05 -12.02 -23.26
C VAL A 223 9.01 -12.28 -24.77
N SER A 224 10.17 -12.34 -25.45
CA SER A 224 10.25 -12.75 -26.85
C SER A 224 10.27 -14.28 -26.99
N GLN A 225 9.94 -14.82 -28.17
CA GLN A 225 9.99 -16.27 -28.41
C GLN A 225 11.37 -16.86 -28.10
N GLU A 226 12.45 -16.17 -28.50
CA GLU A 226 13.82 -16.59 -28.20
C GLU A 226 14.12 -16.61 -26.69
N GLN A 227 13.60 -15.64 -25.95
CA GLN A 227 13.75 -15.59 -24.49
C GLN A 227 12.91 -16.67 -23.80
N TYR A 228 11.70 -16.94 -24.29
CA TYR A 228 10.82 -17.99 -23.81
C TYR A 228 11.52 -19.37 -23.89
N ASP A 229 12.07 -19.70 -25.06
CA ASP A 229 12.78 -20.98 -25.28
C ASP A 229 14.05 -21.06 -24.44
N THR A 230 14.79 -19.94 -24.31
CA THR A 230 16.01 -19.86 -23.49
C THR A 230 15.73 -20.07 -22.00
N ILE A 231 14.59 -19.55 -21.52
CA ILE A 231 14.18 -19.71 -20.12
C ILE A 231 13.71 -21.14 -19.89
N LEU A 232 12.86 -21.71 -20.74
CA LEU A 232 12.40 -23.10 -20.60
C LEU A 232 13.54 -24.11 -20.64
N ALA A 233 14.58 -23.87 -21.44
CA ALA A 233 15.75 -24.73 -21.55
C ALA A 233 16.57 -24.85 -20.24
N LYS A 234 16.29 -24.04 -19.21
CA LYS A 234 16.99 -24.14 -17.91
C LYS A 234 16.51 -25.37 -17.13
N ALA A 235 17.47 -26.08 -16.53
CA ALA A 235 17.26 -27.37 -15.88
C ALA A 235 16.33 -27.37 -14.65
N THR A 236 16.16 -26.24 -13.96
CA THR A 236 15.31 -26.15 -12.76
C THR A 236 14.42 -24.92 -12.82
N ARG A 237 13.19 -25.04 -12.29
CA ARG A 237 12.21 -23.94 -12.22
C ARG A 237 12.77 -22.69 -11.55
N GLN A 238 13.56 -22.85 -10.48
CA GLN A 238 14.22 -21.73 -9.81
C GLN A 238 15.20 -21.00 -10.74
N ASN A 239 15.92 -21.73 -11.58
CA ASN A 239 16.82 -21.13 -12.57
C ASN A 239 16.03 -20.49 -13.73
N GLN A 240 14.88 -21.06 -14.11
CA GLN A 240 13.96 -20.44 -15.05
C GLN A 240 13.48 -19.07 -14.53
N VAL A 241 12.98 -19.00 -13.29
CA VAL A 241 12.56 -17.73 -12.66
C VAL A 241 13.73 -16.75 -12.57
N ARG A 242 14.92 -17.20 -12.13
CA ARG A 242 16.11 -16.32 -12.03
C ARG A 242 16.49 -15.70 -13.37
N GLU A 243 16.40 -16.45 -14.45
CA GLU A 243 16.72 -15.98 -15.80
C GLU A 243 15.62 -15.07 -16.35
N LEU A 244 14.36 -15.34 -16.02
CA LEU A 244 13.24 -14.43 -16.27
C LEU A 244 13.47 -13.07 -15.61
N TYR A 245 13.93 -13.05 -14.35
CA TYR A 245 14.31 -11.82 -13.64
C TYR A 245 15.54 -11.12 -14.21
N ARG A 246 16.53 -11.86 -14.72
CA ARG A 246 17.77 -11.29 -15.25
C ARG A 246 17.62 -10.73 -16.66
N GLY A 247 16.80 -11.37 -17.48
CA GLY A 247 16.55 -10.96 -18.87
C GLY A 247 15.25 -10.18 -18.98
N PRO A 248 14.13 -10.83 -19.34
CA PRO A 248 12.89 -10.15 -19.73
C PRO A 248 12.39 -9.12 -18.72
N LEU A 249 12.25 -9.49 -17.44
CA LEU A 249 11.71 -8.58 -16.41
C LEU A 249 12.64 -7.39 -16.10
N ARG A 250 13.95 -7.54 -16.32
CA ARG A 250 14.90 -6.44 -16.19
C ARG A 250 14.81 -5.49 -17.40
N SER A 251 14.63 -6.03 -18.60
CA SER A 251 14.51 -5.24 -19.83
C SER A 251 13.15 -4.58 -20.03
N SER A 252 12.08 -5.18 -19.49
CA SER A 252 10.70 -4.71 -19.66
C SER A 252 10.30 -3.57 -18.72
N GLY A 253 11.18 -3.18 -17.79
CA GLY A 253 10.91 -2.13 -16.80
C GLY A 253 9.75 -2.45 -15.86
N THR A 254 9.18 -1.43 -15.23
CA THR A 254 8.00 -1.52 -14.34
C THR A 254 6.81 -2.16 -15.03
N ARG A 255 6.50 -1.74 -16.27
CA ARG A 255 5.37 -2.25 -17.04
C ARG A 255 5.38 -3.78 -17.21
N GLY A 256 6.54 -4.39 -17.50
CA GLY A 256 6.59 -5.85 -17.59
C GLY A 256 6.53 -6.55 -16.24
N LYS A 257 6.94 -5.89 -15.16
CA LYS A 257 6.77 -6.41 -13.79
C LYS A 257 5.33 -6.30 -13.31
N ASP A 258 4.59 -5.27 -13.71
CA ASP A 258 3.15 -5.14 -13.44
C ASP A 258 2.36 -6.26 -14.13
N ILE A 259 2.68 -6.53 -15.40
CA ILE A 259 2.08 -7.65 -16.15
C ILE A 259 2.46 -8.99 -15.50
N PHE A 260 3.70 -9.15 -15.04
CA PHE A 260 4.09 -10.36 -14.31
C PHE A 260 3.32 -10.51 -13.00
N LEU A 261 3.08 -9.42 -12.27
CA LEU A 261 2.28 -9.43 -11.06
C LEU A 261 0.83 -9.81 -11.33
N SER A 262 0.19 -9.25 -12.36
CA SER A 262 -1.19 -9.60 -12.73
C SER A 262 -1.30 -11.06 -13.16
N VAL A 263 -0.32 -11.58 -13.91
CA VAL A 263 -0.27 -13.00 -14.29
C VAL A 263 -0.12 -13.90 -13.06
N LEU A 264 0.68 -13.48 -12.06
CA LEU A 264 0.81 -14.22 -10.80
C LEU A 264 -0.46 -14.16 -9.95
N GLU A 265 -1.21 -13.05 -9.97
CA GLU A 265 -2.51 -12.95 -9.30
C GLU A 265 -3.55 -13.89 -9.92
N GLU A 266 -3.53 -14.04 -11.24
CA GLU A 266 -4.45 -14.92 -11.95
C GLU A 266 -4.09 -16.41 -11.77
N LEU A 267 -2.80 -16.75 -11.87
CA LEU A 267 -2.35 -18.15 -11.87
C LEU A 267 -2.03 -18.68 -10.47
N GLU A 268 -1.53 -17.84 -9.58
CA GLU A 268 -1.12 -18.20 -8.22
C GLU A 268 -1.65 -17.18 -7.18
N PRO A 269 -2.98 -16.94 -7.09
CA PRO A 269 -3.57 -15.92 -6.20
C PRO A 269 -3.18 -16.13 -4.73
N PHE A 270 -3.16 -17.39 -4.27
CA PHE A 270 -2.75 -17.74 -2.90
C PHE A 270 -1.28 -17.38 -2.61
N LEU A 271 -0.39 -17.44 -3.61
CA LEU A 271 1.00 -17.04 -3.44
C LEU A 271 1.10 -15.52 -3.29
N ILE A 272 0.37 -14.76 -4.09
CA ILE A 272 0.35 -13.30 -4.00
C ILE A 272 -0.32 -12.83 -2.70
N GLU A 273 -1.43 -13.46 -2.30
CA GLU A 273 -2.11 -13.15 -1.05
C GLU A 273 -1.22 -13.41 0.17
N ASP A 274 -0.47 -14.52 0.18
CA ASP A 274 0.49 -14.81 1.25
C ASP A 274 1.70 -13.86 1.22
N LEU A 275 2.25 -13.53 0.04
CA LEU A 275 3.33 -12.54 -0.08
C LEU A 275 2.90 -11.13 0.33
N ARG A 276 1.65 -10.75 0.05
CA ARG A 276 1.02 -9.51 0.56
C ARG A 276 0.78 -9.59 2.06
N GLY A 277 0.42 -10.76 2.59
CA GLY A 277 0.35 -11.02 4.03
C GLY A 277 1.72 -10.96 4.72
N GLN A 278 2.82 -11.21 4.00
CA GLN A 278 4.18 -11.07 4.51
C GLN A 278 4.65 -9.61 4.62
N GLU A 279 4.01 -8.65 3.94
CA GLU A 279 4.33 -7.23 4.12
C GLU A 279 3.98 -6.74 5.54
N GLU A 280 3.08 -7.43 6.23
CA GLU A 280 2.88 -7.29 7.68
C GLU A 280 2.44 -8.64 8.28
N HIS A 281 3.41 -9.43 8.76
CA HIS A 281 3.16 -10.73 9.42
C HIS A 281 1.95 -10.65 10.36
N PHE A 282 1.03 -11.62 10.33
CA PHE A 282 -0.23 -11.61 11.11
C PHE A 282 -0.06 -11.12 12.56
N VAL A 283 0.95 -11.65 13.24
CA VAL A 283 1.40 -11.25 14.58
C VAL A 283 1.69 -9.74 14.72
N ASN A 284 2.33 -9.12 13.73
CA ASN A 284 2.58 -7.68 13.67
C ASN A 284 1.30 -6.89 13.36
N ARG A 285 0.50 -7.34 12.39
CA ARG A 285 -0.77 -6.69 12.01
C ARG A 285 -1.75 -6.61 13.17
N HIS A 286 -1.86 -7.70 13.94
CA HIS A 286 -2.73 -7.78 15.11
C HIS A 286 -2.00 -7.48 16.43
N ARG A 287 -0.85 -6.78 16.39
CA ARG A 287 -0.01 -6.52 17.57
C ARG A 287 -0.79 -5.89 18.73
N SER A 288 -1.63 -4.89 18.45
CA SER A 288 -2.46 -4.21 19.46
C SER A 288 -3.48 -5.17 20.10
N SER A 289 -4.17 -5.96 19.30
CA SER A 289 -5.16 -6.94 19.76
C SER A 289 -4.51 -8.08 20.56
N LEU A 290 -3.35 -8.59 20.10
CA LEU A 290 -2.59 -9.62 20.79
C LEU A 290 -2.02 -9.12 22.12
N ILE A 291 -1.47 -7.89 22.17
CA ILE A 291 -0.99 -7.29 23.43
C ILE A 291 -2.11 -7.16 24.47
N GLN A 292 -3.35 -6.86 24.04
CA GLN A 292 -4.46 -6.66 24.97
C GLN A 292 -5.13 -7.97 25.41
N ARG A 293 -5.17 -8.98 24.54
CA ARG A 293 -6.01 -10.17 24.73
C ARG A 293 -5.24 -11.43 25.12
N ILE A 294 -3.92 -11.48 24.91
CA ILE A 294 -3.11 -12.63 25.34
C ILE A 294 -3.20 -12.77 26.86
N SER A 295 -3.67 -13.92 27.30
CA SER A 295 -3.88 -14.24 28.71
C SER A 295 -2.76 -15.11 29.27
N SER A 296 -2.16 -15.96 28.43
CA SER A 296 -1.21 -17.00 28.84
C SER A 296 0.24 -16.73 28.45
N VAL A 297 0.78 -15.55 28.80
CA VAL A 297 2.14 -15.12 28.41
C VAL A 297 3.24 -16.10 28.87
N ALA A 298 3.13 -16.65 30.08
CA ALA A 298 4.13 -17.59 30.62
C ALA A 298 4.20 -18.90 29.82
N ALA A 299 3.04 -19.51 29.52
CA ALA A 299 2.98 -20.74 28.73
C ALA A 299 3.49 -20.54 27.28
N ILE A 300 3.20 -19.37 26.70
CA ILE A 300 3.72 -18.99 25.39
C ILE A 300 5.25 -18.85 25.45
N LEU A 301 5.77 -18.15 26.47
CA LEU A 301 7.22 -17.99 26.65
C LEU A 301 7.95 -19.33 26.85
N ASP A 302 7.36 -20.27 27.59
CA ASP A 302 7.93 -21.61 27.79
C ASP A 302 8.07 -22.36 26.46
N GLN A 303 7.01 -22.36 25.64
CA GLN A 303 7.07 -22.99 24.31
C GLN A 303 8.04 -22.27 23.36
N LEU A 304 8.13 -20.94 23.43
CA LEU A 304 9.08 -20.18 22.63
C LEU A 304 10.53 -20.40 23.05
N LEU A 305 10.78 -20.67 24.34
CA LEU A 305 12.10 -21.04 24.87
C LEU A 305 12.48 -22.45 24.39
N ASP A 306 11.56 -23.42 24.47
CA ASP A 306 11.76 -24.79 23.98
C ASP A 306 12.05 -24.85 22.47
N GLN A 307 11.37 -24.00 21.70
CA GLN A 307 11.60 -23.88 20.25
C GLN A 307 12.80 -22.99 19.87
N LYS A 308 13.58 -22.52 20.85
CA LYS A 308 14.77 -21.66 20.68
C LYS A 308 14.50 -20.35 19.95
N VAL A 309 13.27 -19.82 20.05
CA VAL A 309 12.89 -18.51 19.51
C VAL A 309 13.34 -17.39 20.45
N VAL A 310 13.31 -17.67 21.76
CA VAL A 310 13.69 -16.73 22.83
C VAL A 310 14.89 -17.31 23.58
N SER A 311 15.87 -16.48 23.95
CA SER A 311 16.98 -16.91 24.81
C SER A 311 16.57 -16.92 26.28
N GLN A 312 17.28 -17.67 27.14
CA GLN A 312 17.01 -17.67 28.58
C GLN A 312 17.07 -16.25 29.19
N GLU A 313 18.03 -15.43 28.74
CA GLU A 313 18.19 -14.04 29.17
C GLU A 313 16.98 -13.16 28.76
N GLN A 314 16.44 -13.38 27.56
CA GLN A 314 15.24 -12.69 27.09
C GLN A 314 13.99 -13.16 27.84
N TYR A 315 13.87 -14.46 28.11
CA TYR A 315 12.78 -15.06 28.87
C TYR A 315 12.69 -14.43 30.28
N ASP A 316 13.82 -14.38 30.99
CA ASP A 316 13.89 -13.79 32.34
C ASP A 316 13.60 -12.28 32.32
N THR A 317 14.10 -11.58 31.29
CA THR A 317 13.86 -10.13 31.10
C THR A 317 12.39 -9.82 30.82
N ILE A 318 11.71 -10.67 30.04
CA ILE A 318 10.30 -10.51 29.73
C ILE A 318 9.48 -10.80 30.99
N LEU A 319 9.74 -11.91 31.70
CA LEU A 319 9.01 -12.24 32.93
C LEU A 319 9.16 -11.20 34.04
N ALA A 320 10.33 -10.53 34.11
CA ALA A 320 10.58 -9.47 35.09
C ALA A 320 9.71 -8.21 34.91
N LYS A 321 8.94 -8.09 33.83
CA LYS A 321 8.03 -6.95 33.61
C LYS A 321 6.78 -7.04 34.49
N ALA A 322 6.33 -5.88 34.97
CA ALA A 322 5.27 -5.75 35.98
C ALA A 322 3.87 -6.12 35.47
N THR A 323 3.58 -5.99 34.17
CA THR A 323 2.26 -6.28 33.60
C THR A 323 2.35 -7.21 32.41
N ARG A 324 1.33 -8.05 32.20
CA ARG A 324 1.26 -8.96 31.03
C ARG A 324 1.38 -8.21 29.70
N GLN A 325 0.78 -7.02 29.61
CA GLN A 325 0.87 -6.20 28.40
C GLN A 325 2.30 -5.75 28.14
N ASP A 326 3.05 -5.39 29.19
CA ASP A 326 4.45 -5.01 29.06
C ASP A 326 5.35 -6.21 28.76
N GLN A 327 5.01 -7.40 29.28
CA GLN A 327 5.66 -8.67 28.92
C GLN A 327 5.50 -8.94 27.40
N VAL A 328 4.28 -8.89 26.87
CA VAL A 328 4.05 -9.10 25.43
C VAL A 328 4.71 -7.99 24.61
N ARG A 329 4.65 -6.72 25.03
CA ARG A 329 5.35 -5.62 24.34
C ARG A 329 6.86 -5.87 24.24
N GLU A 330 7.48 -6.32 25.32
CA GLU A 330 8.90 -6.65 25.37
C GLU A 330 9.23 -7.87 24.50
N LEU A 331 8.36 -8.88 24.49
CA LEU A 331 8.45 -10.01 23.57
C LEU A 331 8.45 -9.55 22.11
N TYR A 332 7.59 -8.59 21.75
CA TYR A 332 7.55 -7.99 20.42
C TYR A 332 8.80 -7.16 20.08
N SER A 333 9.25 -6.28 20.98
CA SER A 333 10.37 -5.37 20.72
C SER A 333 11.74 -6.06 20.76
N GLY A 334 11.87 -7.11 21.56
CA GLY A 334 13.10 -7.88 21.75
C GLY A 334 13.12 -9.17 20.92
N ALA A 335 12.45 -10.21 21.43
CA ALA A 335 12.58 -11.56 20.88
C ALA A 335 12.01 -11.70 19.47
N LEU A 336 10.75 -11.31 19.24
CA LEU A 336 10.09 -11.43 17.92
C LEU A 336 10.69 -10.51 16.86
N ARG A 337 11.31 -9.39 17.29
CA ARG A 337 12.05 -8.50 16.40
C ARG A 337 13.40 -9.10 16.00
N SER A 338 14.09 -9.78 16.91
CA SER A 338 15.40 -10.40 16.67
C SER A 338 15.31 -11.77 15.97
N SER A 339 14.24 -12.53 16.18
CA SER A 339 14.01 -13.85 15.59
C SER A 339 13.52 -13.82 14.13
N GLY A 340 13.17 -12.64 13.61
CA GLY A 340 12.66 -12.46 12.25
C GLY A 340 11.34 -13.21 12.00
N THR A 341 10.98 -13.40 10.72
CA THR A 341 9.71 -14.04 10.28
C THR A 341 9.54 -15.44 10.86
N ARG A 342 10.61 -16.25 10.89
CA ARG A 342 10.56 -17.63 11.40
C ARG A 342 10.15 -17.72 12.88
N GLY A 343 10.63 -16.80 13.72
CA GLY A 343 10.19 -16.78 15.12
C GLY A 343 8.76 -16.26 15.30
N LYS A 344 8.27 -15.46 14.37
CA LYS A 344 6.87 -15.01 14.37
C LYS A 344 5.92 -16.10 13.87
N ASP A 345 6.34 -16.93 12.91
CA ASP A 345 5.59 -18.10 12.46
C ASP A 345 5.43 -19.10 13.62
N ILE A 346 6.50 -19.33 14.38
CA ILE A 346 6.48 -20.18 15.58
C ILE A 346 5.59 -19.57 16.67
N PHE A 347 5.66 -18.25 16.88
CA PHE A 347 4.76 -17.59 17.81
C PHE A 347 3.29 -17.71 17.40
N LEU A 348 3.00 -17.64 16.10
CA LEU A 348 1.65 -17.84 15.59
C LEU A 348 1.17 -19.28 15.81
N SER A 349 2.01 -20.30 15.56
CA SER A 349 1.63 -21.70 15.82
C SER A 349 1.39 -21.96 17.31
N VAL A 350 2.22 -21.37 18.18
CA VAL A 350 2.04 -21.46 19.64
C VAL A 350 0.73 -20.79 20.08
N LEU A 351 0.37 -19.66 19.48
CA LEU A 351 -0.92 -19.00 19.75
C LEU A 351 -2.11 -19.80 19.22
N GLU A 352 -1.98 -20.48 18.08
CA GLU A 352 -3.02 -21.38 17.56
C GLU A 352 -3.24 -22.59 18.47
N GLU A 353 -2.18 -23.08 19.13
CA GLU A 353 -2.29 -24.18 20.08
C GLU A 353 -2.86 -23.76 21.44
N LEU A 354 -2.39 -22.62 21.97
CA LEU A 354 -2.73 -22.19 23.34
C LEU A 354 -3.99 -21.31 23.41
N GLU A 355 -4.25 -20.50 22.38
CA GLU A 355 -5.37 -19.56 22.31
C GLU A 355 -6.09 -19.61 20.93
N PRO A 356 -6.61 -20.79 20.50
CA PRO A 356 -7.22 -20.96 19.18
C PRO A 356 -8.41 -20.01 18.94
N PHE A 357 -9.23 -19.78 19.96
CA PHE A 357 -10.38 -18.86 19.89
C PHE A 357 -9.97 -17.41 19.65
N LEU A 358 -8.79 -16.98 20.13
CA LEU A 358 -8.28 -15.64 19.88
C LEU A 358 -7.83 -15.50 18.42
N ILE A 359 -7.19 -16.53 17.87
CA ILE A 359 -6.73 -16.53 16.48
C ILE A 359 -7.91 -16.64 15.50
N GLU A 360 -8.91 -17.48 15.78
CA GLU A 360 -10.11 -17.58 14.93
C GLU A 360 -10.86 -16.24 14.86
N ASP A 361 -11.02 -15.55 15.98
CA ASP A 361 -11.67 -14.23 16.03
C ASP A 361 -10.85 -13.16 15.29
N LEU A 362 -9.52 -13.19 15.42
CA LEU A 362 -8.63 -12.28 14.68
C LEU A 362 -8.51 -12.59 13.19
N LYS A 363 -8.82 -13.83 12.74
CA LYS A 363 -8.87 -14.22 11.33
C LYS A 363 -10.21 -13.84 10.65
N GLN A 364 -11.26 -13.59 11.43
CA GLN A 364 -12.60 -13.27 10.92
C GLN A 364 -12.92 -11.76 10.89
N GLY A 365 -12.13 -10.94 11.58
CA GLY A 365 -12.24 -9.47 11.61
C GLY A 365 -11.25 -8.78 10.68
#